data_AF-A0A498KAF4-F1
#
_entry.id   AF-A0A498KAF4-F1
#
_cell.length_a   1.000
_cell.length_b   1.000
_cell.length_c   1.000
_cell.angle_alpha   90.00
_cell.angle_beta   90.00
_cell.angle_gamma   90.00
#
_symmetry.space_group_name_H-M   'P 1'
#
loop_
_entity.id
_entity.type
_entity.pdbx_description
1 polymer ?
#
loop_
_entity_poly.entity_id
_entity_poly.type
_entity_poly.pdbx_seq_one_letter_code
_entity_poly.pdbx_strand_id
1 'polypeptide(L)'
;MSWGWSEDDFLSAFRKNPEFTIVSEKKLVQVMDFLVNKMGWPSGMIARYPRVMRHSLEKRIRPRCLVVKVLRLKGLIDENLSLDYVMQPQERLFLERLVTKFQIEVPQLWNVYQGKVGIEDV
;
A
#
# COMPACT_ATOMS: atom_id res chain seq x y z
N MET A 1 11.10 9.36 15.86
CA MET A 1 10.57 8.37 14.88
C MET A 1 11.11 8.69 13.49
N SER A 2 11.52 7.68 12.72
CA SER A 2 12.35 7.81 11.49
C SER A 2 11.60 8.23 10.21
N TRP A 3 10.33 8.60 10.27
CA TRP A 3 9.51 8.91 9.08
C TRP A 3 8.81 10.29 9.13
N GLY A 4 9.34 11.21 9.95
CA GLY A 4 8.84 12.58 10.06
C GLY A 4 7.52 12.76 10.81
N TRP A 5 7.01 11.71 11.47
CA TRP A 5 5.85 11.83 12.34
C TRP A 5 6.24 12.49 13.66
N SER A 6 5.49 13.53 14.02
CA SER A 6 5.45 14.06 15.37
C SER A 6 4.69 13.11 16.31
N GLU A 7 4.77 13.36 17.62
CA GLU A 7 3.93 12.66 18.59
C GLU A 7 2.43 12.90 18.33
N ASP A 8 2.06 14.12 17.90
CA ASP A 8 0.69 14.46 17.54
C ASP A 8 0.20 13.69 16.31
N ASP A 9 1.04 13.47 15.30
CA ASP A 9 0.69 12.64 14.14
C ASP A 9 0.38 11.21 14.56
N PHE A 10 1.22 10.65 15.43
CA PHE A 10 1.02 9.32 15.99
C PHE A 10 -0.27 9.24 16.81
N LEU A 11 -0.50 10.20 17.71
CA LEU A 11 -1.72 10.27 18.53
C LEU A 11 -2.96 10.48 17.67
N SER A 12 -2.88 11.26 16.59
CA SER A 12 -3.97 11.45 15.64
C SER A 12 -4.32 10.16 14.91
N ALA A 13 -3.30 9.45 14.41
CA ALA A 13 -3.47 8.14 13.77
C ALA A 13 -4.06 7.11 14.75
N PHE A 14 -3.57 7.10 15.99
CA PHE A 14 -4.08 6.26 17.06
C PHE A 14 -5.55 6.56 17.40
N ARG A 15 -5.93 7.83 17.57
CA ARG A 15 -7.33 8.23 17.84
C ARG A 15 -8.28 7.83 16.70
N LYS A 16 -7.84 7.96 15.45
CA LYS A 16 -8.64 7.56 14.26
C LYS A 16 -8.82 6.05 14.14
N ASN A 17 -7.89 5.28 14.70
CA ASN A 17 -7.91 3.84 14.64
C ASN A 17 -7.32 3.25 15.92
N PRO A 18 -8.09 3.17 17.01
CA PRO A 18 -7.58 2.70 18.31
C PRO A 18 -7.01 1.29 18.27
N GLU A 19 -7.43 0.47 17.30
CA GLU A 19 -6.86 -0.87 17.06
C GLU A 19 -5.40 -0.85 16.57
N PHE A 20 -4.78 0.33 16.40
CA PHE A 20 -3.33 0.45 16.19
C PHE A 20 -2.52 -0.17 17.34
N THR A 21 -3.07 -0.28 18.55
CA THR A 21 -2.42 -0.94 19.71
C THR A 21 -2.29 -2.45 19.58
N ILE A 22 -3.02 -3.10 18.65
CA ILE A 22 -2.86 -4.54 18.37
C ILE A 22 -1.61 -4.79 17.51
N VAL A 23 -1.10 -3.76 16.84
CA VAL A 23 0.04 -3.86 15.94
C VAL A 23 1.33 -3.74 16.73
N SER A 24 2.17 -4.77 16.70
CA SER A 24 3.48 -4.71 17.34
C SER A 24 4.36 -3.62 16.69
N GLU A 25 5.24 -3.02 17.47
CA GLU A 25 6.22 -2.04 16.97
C GLU A 25 7.02 -2.62 15.78
N LYS A 26 7.42 -3.89 15.86
CA LYS A 26 8.07 -4.61 14.76
C LYS A 26 7.24 -4.58 13.48
N LYS A 27 5.95 -4.87 13.55
CA LYS A 27 5.05 -4.84 12.39
C LYS A 27 4.90 -3.42 11.85
N LEU A 28 4.82 -2.42 12.74
CA LEU A 28 4.77 -1.01 12.35
C LEU A 28 6.01 -0.62 11.55
N VAL A 29 7.21 -0.91 12.06
CA VAL A 29 8.48 -0.62 11.39
C VAL A 29 8.55 -1.31 10.03
N GLN A 30 8.17 -2.58 9.94
CA GLN A 30 8.18 -3.34 8.68
C GLN A 30 7.23 -2.77 7.63
N VAL A 31 6.01 -2.36 8.03
CA VAL A 31 5.04 -1.78 7.10
C VAL A 31 5.47 -0.37 6.68
N MET A 32 5.98 0.45 7.60
CA MET A 32 6.47 1.79 7.30
C MET A 32 7.68 1.75 6.36
N ASP A 33 8.66 0.88 6.62
CA ASP A 33 9.80 0.68 5.71
C ASP A 33 9.33 0.28 4.31
N PHE A 34 8.40 -0.65 4.21
CA PHE A 34 7.88 -1.06 2.92
C PHE A 34 7.11 0.06 2.21
N LEU A 35 6.12 0.67 2.86
CA LEU A 35 5.26 1.66 2.22
C LEU A 35 6.02 2.95 1.89
N VAL A 36 6.79 3.49 2.83
CA VAL A 36 7.47 4.77 2.66
C VAL A 36 8.75 4.59 1.86
N ASN A 37 9.68 3.75 2.32
CA ASN A 37 11.01 3.68 1.73
C ASN A 37 11.02 2.91 0.40
N LYS A 38 10.32 1.76 0.31
CA LYS A 38 10.36 0.91 -0.90
C LYS A 38 9.32 1.31 -1.94
N MET A 39 8.15 1.76 -1.50
CA MET A 39 7.01 2.05 -2.38
C MET A 39 6.76 3.54 -2.58
N GLY A 40 7.46 4.43 -1.87
CA GLY A 40 7.41 5.88 -2.07
C GLY A 40 6.11 6.53 -1.60
N TRP A 41 5.33 5.88 -0.73
CA TRP A 41 4.12 6.50 -0.19
C TRP A 41 4.50 7.60 0.82
N PRO A 42 3.84 8.78 0.77
CA PRO A 42 4.05 9.82 1.77
C PRO A 42 3.69 9.30 3.17
N SER A 43 4.57 9.51 4.15
CA SER A 43 4.33 9.05 5.53
C SER A 43 3.06 9.67 6.13
N GLY A 44 2.75 10.92 5.79
CA GLY A 44 1.50 11.58 6.18
C GLY A 44 0.24 10.92 5.61
N MET A 45 0.33 10.27 4.45
CA MET A 45 -0.78 9.49 3.91
C MET A 45 -1.07 8.25 4.78
N ILE A 46 -0.02 7.63 5.33
CA ILE A 46 -0.18 6.49 6.24
C ILE A 46 -0.86 6.93 7.55
N ALA A 47 -0.50 8.10 8.08
CA ALA A 47 -1.12 8.67 9.28
C ALA A 47 -2.61 9.02 9.06
N ARG A 48 -2.98 9.40 7.83
CA ARG A 48 -4.37 9.65 7.44
C ARG A 48 -5.18 8.35 7.32
N TYR A 49 -4.55 7.26 6.92
CA TYR A 49 -5.17 5.95 6.68
C TYR A 49 -4.57 4.82 7.53
N PRO A 50 -4.64 4.92 8.87
CA PRO A 50 -3.97 3.99 9.79
C PRO A 50 -4.52 2.55 9.71
N ARG A 51 -5.70 2.34 9.09
CA ARG A 51 -6.30 1.00 8.92
C ARG A 51 -5.44 0.07 8.09
N VAL A 52 -4.55 0.58 7.24
CA VAL A 52 -3.61 -0.23 6.44
C VAL A 52 -2.79 -1.18 7.31
N MET A 53 -2.48 -0.79 8.55
CA MET A 53 -1.64 -1.58 9.46
C MET A 53 -2.27 -2.89 9.90
N ARG A 54 -3.61 -3.00 9.82
CA ARG A 54 -4.35 -4.23 10.13
C ARG A 54 -4.17 -5.31 9.07
N HIS A 55 -3.72 -4.95 7.88
CA HIS A 55 -3.57 -5.92 6.79
C HIS A 55 -2.23 -6.67 6.85
N SER A 56 -2.25 -7.91 6.38
CA SER A 56 -1.03 -8.70 6.21
C SER A 56 -0.08 -7.99 5.25
N LEU A 57 1.19 -7.88 5.65
CA LEU A 57 2.22 -7.27 4.81
C LEU A 57 2.40 -8.10 3.54
N GLU A 58 2.56 -9.39 3.72
CA GLU A 58 2.85 -10.32 2.62
C GLU A 58 1.61 -10.69 1.80
N LYS A 59 0.44 -10.87 2.44
CA LYS A 59 -0.77 -11.35 1.72
C LYS A 59 -1.59 -10.25 1.07
N ARG A 60 -1.47 -8.98 1.49
CA ARG A 60 -2.31 -7.90 0.97
C ARG A 60 -1.53 -6.64 0.64
N ILE A 61 -0.75 -6.09 1.57
CA ILE A 61 -0.09 -4.80 1.37
C ILE A 61 0.91 -4.88 0.21
N ARG A 62 1.81 -5.87 0.22
CA ARG A 62 2.85 -6.03 -0.79
C ARG A 62 2.27 -6.29 -2.19
N PRO A 63 1.42 -7.32 -2.43
CA PRO A 63 0.85 -7.57 -3.76
C PRO A 63 0.17 -6.34 -4.37
N ARG A 64 -0.61 -5.62 -3.57
CA ARG A 64 -1.38 -4.48 -4.04
C ARG A 64 -0.53 -3.25 -4.31
N CYS A 65 0.45 -2.97 -3.45
CA CYS A 65 1.35 -1.85 -3.68
C CYS A 65 2.25 -2.07 -4.90
N LEU A 66 2.70 -3.30 -5.17
CA LEU A 66 3.54 -3.60 -6.34
C LEU A 66 2.78 -3.29 -7.64
N VAL A 67 1.53 -3.74 -7.75
CA VAL A 67 0.63 -3.38 -8.86
C VAL A 67 0.51 -1.86 -9.01
N VAL A 68 0.22 -1.13 -7.92
CA VAL A 68 0.11 0.33 -7.95
C VAL A 68 1.41 1.00 -8.39
N LYS A 69 2.58 0.49 -7.97
CA LYS A 69 3.87 1.05 -8.36
C LYS A 69 4.14 0.85 -9.85
N VAL A 70 3.85 -0.32 -10.40
CA VAL A 70 3.93 -0.58 -11.85
C VAL A 70 3.03 0.41 -12.61
N LEU A 71 1.76 0.52 -12.19
CA LEU A 71 0.81 1.42 -12.86
C LEU A 71 1.24 2.89 -12.80
N ARG A 72 1.79 3.36 -11.67
CA ARG A 72 2.35 4.71 -11.55
C ARG A 72 3.54 4.92 -12.47
N LEU A 73 4.47 3.96 -12.53
CA LEU A 73 5.64 4.04 -13.42
C LEU A 73 5.24 4.08 -14.91
N LYS A 74 4.12 3.45 -15.27
CA LYS A 74 3.55 3.49 -16.63
C LYS A 74 2.62 4.69 -16.87
N GLY A 75 2.41 5.56 -15.87
CA GLY A 75 1.55 6.74 -15.98
C GLY A 75 0.05 6.43 -16.11
N LEU A 76 -0.39 5.22 -15.73
CA LEU A 76 -1.77 4.74 -15.93
C LEU A 76 -2.72 5.13 -14.78
N ILE A 77 -2.20 5.58 -13.65
CA ILE A 77 -2.97 6.02 -12.48
C ILE A 77 -2.35 7.26 -11.84
N ASP A 78 -3.17 7.99 -11.08
CA ASP A 78 -2.75 9.17 -10.31
C ASP A 78 -1.73 8.81 -9.21
N GLU A 79 -0.70 9.64 -9.06
CA GLU A 79 0.26 9.56 -7.96
C GLU A 79 -0.42 9.75 -6.59
N ASN A 80 -1.49 10.54 -6.53
CA ASN A 80 -2.27 10.83 -5.32
C ASN A 80 -3.35 9.78 -5.02
N LEU A 81 -3.34 8.63 -5.70
CA LEU A 81 -4.29 7.54 -5.44
C LEU A 81 -4.34 7.20 -3.95
N SER A 82 -5.53 7.25 -3.35
CA SER A 82 -5.71 7.02 -1.91
C SER A 82 -5.32 5.60 -1.49
N LEU A 83 -4.62 5.48 -0.36
CA LEU A 83 -4.26 4.19 0.22
C LEU A 83 -5.50 3.36 0.58
N ASP A 84 -6.58 3.99 1.02
CA ASP A 84 -7.84 3.30 1.30
C ASP A 84 -8.48 2.72 0.04
N TYR A 85 -8.40 3.44 -1.09
CA TYR A 85 -8.87 2.93 -2.39
C TYR A 85 -8.14 1.65 -2.79
N VAL A 86 -6.86 1.52 -2.43
CA VAL A 86 -6.04 0.34 -2.72
C VAL A 86 -6.30 -0.78 -1.71
N MET A 87 -6.44 -0.46 -0.43
CA MET A 87 -6.37 -1.46 0.66
C MET A 87 -7.72 -1.97 1.15
N GLN A 88 -8.76 -1.13 1.15
CA GLN A 88 -10.08 -1.49 1.69
C GLN A 88 -10.88 -2.45 0.80
N PRO A 89 -10.85 -2.36 -0.54
CA PRO A 89 -11.66 -3.24 -1.38
C PRO A 89 -11.37 -4.72 -1.13
N GLN A 90 -12.43 -5.53 -1.23
CA GLN A 90 -12.29 -6.98 -1.34
C GLN A 90 -11.40 -7.34 -2.52
N GLU A 91 -10.80 -8.52 -2.48
CA GLU A 91 -9.83 -8.95 -3.49
C GLU A 91 -10.38 -8.84 -4.91
N ARG A 92 -11.57 -9.40 -5.16
CA ARG A 92 -12.23 -9.32 -6.47
C ARG A 92 -12.29 -7.88 -7.00
N LEU A 93 -12.75 -6.94 -6.17
CA LEU A 93 -12.93 -5.55 -6.58
C LEU A 93 -11.60 -4.83 -6.80
N PHE A 94 -10.57 -5.16 -6.02
CA PHE A 94 -9.21 -4.67 -6.25
C PHE A 94 -8.69 -5.16 -7.61
N LEU A 95 -8.83 -6.46 -7.89
CA LEU A 95 -8.37 -7.07 -9.14
C LEU A 95 -9.07 -6.46 -10.35
N GLU A 96 -10.39 -6.32 -10.31
CA GLU A 96 -11.15 -5.68 -11.38
C GLU A 96 -10.65 -4.25 -11.67
N ARG A 97 -10.44 -3.44 -10.61
CA ARG A 97 -10.12 -2.01 -10.73
C ARG A 97 -8.68 -1.71 -11.12
N LEU A 98 -7.73 -2.52 -10.68
CA LEU A 98 -6.29 -2.21 -10.75
C LEU A 98 -5.45 -3.30 -11.40
N VAL A 99 -6.03 -4.46 -11.74
CA VAL A 99 -5.30 -5.54 -12.43
C VAL A 99 -5.95 -5.81 -13.78
N THR A 100 -7.18 -6.32 -13.79
CA THR A 100 -7.90 -6.66 -15.03
C THR A 100 -8.13 -5.44 -15.92
N LYS A 101 -8.48 -4.29 -15.33
CA LYS A 101 -8.70 -3.04 -16.09
C LYS A 101 -7.50 -2.63 -16.96
N PHE A 102 -6.28 -2.90 -16.50
CA PHE A 102 -5.04 -2.46 -17.16
C PHE A 102 -4.24 -3.62 -17.76
N GLN A 103 -4.88 -4.79 -17.90
CA GLN A 103 -4.19 -6.00 -18.35
C GLN A 103 -3.80 -5.94 -19.83
N ILE A 104 -4.47 -5.10 -20.64
CA ILE A 104 -4.13 -4.91 -22.05
C ILE A 104 -2.84 -4.08 -22.15
N GLU A 105 -2.74 -3.00 -21.38
CA GLU A 105 -1.60 -2.10 -21.34
C GLU A 105 -0.40 -2.72 -20.63
N VAL A 106 -0.64 -3.54 -19.60
CA VAL A 106 0.39 -4.21 -18.81
C VAL A 106 0.00 -5.67 -18.55
N PRO A 107 0.25 -6.57 -19.53
CA PRO A 107 -0.12 -7.99 -19.43
C PRO A 107 0.45 -8.72 -18.21
N GLN A 108 1.57 -8.25 -17.68
CA GLN A 108 2.28 -8.84 -16.54
C GLN A 108 1.64 -8.52 -15.18
N LEU A 109 0.66 -7.61 -15.07
CA LEU A 109 0.11 -7.18 -13.78
C LEU A 109 -0.42 -8.32 -12.91
N TRP A 110 -1.01 -9.33 -13.53
CA TRP A 110 -1.46 -10.51 -12.80
C TRP A 110 -0.29 -11.27 -12.17
N ASN A 111 0.82 -11.41 -12.90
CA ASN A 111 2.03 -12.06 -12.40
C ASN A 111 2.70 -11.23 -11.31
N VAL A 112 2.70 -9.90 -11.43
CA VAL A 112 3.16 -8.98 -10.36
C VAL A 112 2.32 -9.16 -9.11
N TYR A 113 0.99 -9.19 -9.22
CA TYR A 113 0.09 -9.41 -8.09
C TYR A 113 0.37 -10.76 -7.41
N GLN A 114 0.63 -11.80 -8.18
CA GLN A 114 0.99 -13.13 -7.68
C GLN A 114 2.42 -13.22 -7.13
N GLY A 115 3.24 -12.16 -7.26
CA GLY A 115 4.65 -12.17 -6.86
C GLY A 115 5.54 -13.06 -7.72
N LYS A 116 5.12 -13.38 -8.95
CA LYS A 116 5.87 -14.22 -9.90
C LYS A 116 6.90 -13.45 -10.71
N VAL A 117 6.72 -12.13 -10.82
CA VAL A 117 7.51 -11.22 -11.65
C VAL A 117 7.79 -9.96 -10.83
N GLY A 118 9.02 -9.43 -10.92
CA GLY A 118 9.43 -8.20 -10.26
C GLY A 118 8.84 -6.95 -10.91
N ILE A 119 9.11 -5.76 -10.37
CA ILE A 119 8.72 -4.50 -11.05
C ILE A 119 9.67 -4.21 -12.22
N GLU A 120 10.93 -4.60 -12.06
CA GLU A 120 12.02 -4.50 -13.01
C GLU A 120 11.79 -5.28 -14.32
N ASP A 121 10.90 -6.26 -14.29
CA ASP A 121 10.58 -7.16 -15.40
C ASP A 121 9.32 -6.71 -16.19
N VAL A 122 8.79 -5.51 -15.92
CA VAL A 122 7.49 -5.01 -16.43
C VAL A 122 7.60 -3.68 -17.15
#